data_AF-A0A8H2XGQ7-F1
#
_entry.id   AF-A0A8H2XGQ7-F1
#
_cell.length_a   1.000
_cell.length_b   1.000
_cell.length_c   1.000
_cell.angle_alpha   90.00
_cell.angle_beta   90.00
_cell.angle_gamma   90.00
#
_symmetry.space_group_name_H-M   'P 1'
#
loop_
_entity.id
_entity.type
_entity.pdbx_description
1 polymer ?
#
loop_
_entity_poly.entity_id
_entity_poly.type
_entity_poly.pdbx_seq_one_letter_code
_entity_poly.pdbx_strand_id
1 'polypeptide(L)'
;MIIDIFYKFRQSSNFWYLTGIEEQDAAILLQKTSSGKGHKTYLFVKDKDPYDELWHGPRTGVQQSVKIFAADEGFSIEVLCKILDLVLKDANHFFADVPSQVADSGVSKTSPKGLLSFLNLEQSSSTE
;
A
#
# COMPACT_ATOMS: atom_id res chain seq x y z
N MET A 1 31.85 11.10 -7.53
CA MET A 1 31.23 11.82 -6.40
C MET A 1 29.87 12.27 -6.87
N ILE A 2 28.84 11.46 -6.65
CA ILE A 2 27.47 11.81 -7.02
C ILE A 2 26.95 12.71 -5.91
N ILE A 3 26.45 13.88 -6.28
CA ILE A 3 25.79 14.83 -5.38
C ILE A 3 24.39 14.28 -5.08
N ASP A 4 24.02 14.23 -3.81
CA ASP A 4 22.65 13.88 -3.39
C ASP A 4 21.69 14.98 -3.83
N ILE A 5 20.94 14.73 -4.91
CA ILE A 5 19.97 15.67 -5.46
C ILE A 5 18.59 15.30 -4.90
N PHE A 6 18.08 16.12 -3.99
CA PHE A 6 16.73 15.97 -3.47
C PHE A 6 15.72 16.52 -4.47
N TYR A 7 14.83 15.66 -4.96
CA TYR A 7 13.66 16.09 -5.71
C TYR A 7 12.56 16.56 -4.76
N LYS A 8 11.70 17.46 -5.24
CA LYS A 8 10.50 17.87 -4.48
C LYS A 8 9.63 16.63 -4.24
N PHE A 9 9.29 16.40 -2.98
CA PHE A 9 8.41 15.30 -2.61
C PHE A 9 7.06 15.43 -3.33
N ARG A 10 6.59 14.31 -3.89
CA ARG A 10 5.25 14.18 -4.47
C ARG A 10 4.66 12.85 -4.04
N GLN A 11 3.51 12.95 -3.38
CA GLN A 11 2.80 11.79 -2.87
C GLN A 11 2.12 10.99 -4.00
N SER A 12 1.87 9.71 -3.75
CA SER A 12 1.07 8.88 -4.67
C SER A 12 -0.35 9.44 -4.82
N SER A 13 -0.85 9.50 -6.06
CA SER A 13 -2.14 10.14 -6.36
C SER A 13 -3.32 9.47 -5.64
N ASN A 14 -3.31 8.14 -5.53
CA ASN A 14 -4.36 7.38 -4.86
C ASN A 14 -4.41 7.68 -3.35
N PHE A 15 -3.24 7.74 -2.71
CA PHE A 15 -3.16 8.08 -1.29
C PHE A 15 -3.59 9.52 -1.03
N TRP A 16 -3.12 10.46 -1.85
CA TRP A 16 -3.49 11.86 -1.73
C TRP A 16 -4.99 12.10 -1.97
N TYR A 17 -5.60 11.39 -2.92
CA TYR A 17 -7.04 11.47 -3.16
C TYR A 17 -7.87 11.03 -1.95
N LEU A 18 -7.43 10.00 -1.22
CA LEU A 18 -8.16 9.45 -0.08
C LEU A 18 -7.92 10.22 1.22
N THR A 19 -6.75 10.84 1.39
CA THR A 19 -6.32 11.43 2.68
C THR A 19 -6.05 12.92 2.63
N GLY A 20 -5.60 13.45 1.49
CA GLY A 20 -5.07 14.81 1.38
C GLY A 20 -3.71 15.02 2.04
N ILE A 21 -3.03 13.97 2.49
CA ILE A 21 -1.75 14.07 3.20
C ILE A 21 -0.58 14.19 2.22
N GLU A 22 0.28 15.19 2.45
CA GLU A 22 1.51 15.44 1.69
C GLU A 22 2.78 15.15 2.52
N GLU A 23 2.71 14.18 3.41
CA GLU A 23 3.84 13.74 4.23
C GLU A 23 4.43 12.40 3.73
N GLN A 24 5.75 12.25 3.92
CA GLN A 24 6.48 11.00 3.70
C GLN A 24 6.20 10.00 4.84
N ASP A 25 6.41 8.71 4.56
CA ASP A 25 6.25 7.61 5.53
C ASP A 25 4.85 7.57 6.16
N ALA A 26 3.82 7.66 5.31
CA ALA A 26 2.43 7.58 5.70
C ALA A 26 1.72 6.43 4.97
N ALA A 27 0.76 5.80 5.65
CA ALA A 27 -0.06 4.73 5.09
C ALA A 27 -1.51 4.87 5.57
N ILE A 28 -2.44 4.36 4.77
CA ILE A 28 -3.86 4.30 5.10
C ILE A 28 -4.34 2.87 4.99
N LEU A 29 -5.13 2.44 5.96
CA LEU A 29 -5.83 1.16 5.94
C LEU A 29 -7.33 1.44 6.08
N LEU A 30 -8.09 0.91 5.12
CA LEU A 30 -9.55 1.01 5.08
C LEU A 30 -10.13 -0.37 5.40
N GLN A 31 -10.72 -0.52 6.57
CA GLN A 31 -11.42 -1.74 6.96
C GLN A 31 -12.92 -1.57 6.73
N LYS A 32 -13.52 -2.43 5.92
CA LYS A 32 -14.98 -2.47 5.77
C LYS A 32 -15.60 -3.00 7.07
N THR A 33 -16.55 -2.28 7.64
CA THR A 33 -17.28 -2.68 8.86
C THR A 33 -18.79 -2.56 8.64
N SER A 34 -19.57 -3.29 9.42
CA SER A 34 -21.04 -3.20 9.41
C SER A 34 -21.59 -1.99 10.18
N SER A 35 -20.72 -1.11 10.69
CA SER A 35 -21.10 0.13 11.39
C SER A 35 -21.80 1.14 10.45
N GLY A 36 -22.48 2.16 11.00
CA GLY A 36 -23.25 3.13 10.21
C GLY A 36 -22.47 3.87 9.11
N LYS A 37 -21.16 4.08 9.29
CA LYS A 37 -20.25 4.68 8.28
C LYS A 37 -19.82 3.66 7.20
N GLY A 38 -20.01 2.36 7.42
CA GLY A 38 -19.67 1.26 6.52
C GLY A 38 -18.17 0.92 6.43
N HIS A 39 -17.31 1.74 7.02
CA HIS A 39 -15.86 1.55 7.03
C HIS A 39 -15.22 2.21 8.25
N LYS A 40 -14.04 1.73 8.60
CA LYS A 40 -13.16 2.29 9.63
C LYS A 40 -11.82 2.65 8.98
N THR A 41 -11.42 3.89 9.17
CA THR A 41 -10.20 4.46 8.62
C THR A 41 -9.09 4.47 9.66
N TYR A 42 -7.98 3.84 9.30
CA TYR A 42 -6.77 3.80 10.11
C TYR A 42 -5.69 4.59 9.37
N LEU A 43 -5.17 5.63 10.01
CA LEU A 43 -4.12 6.45 9.45
C LEU A 43 -2.80 6.20 10.17
N PHE A 44 -1.75 5.94 9.40
CA PHE A 44 -0.40 5.74 9.90
C PHE A 44 0.46 6.90 9.42
N VAL A 45 1.11 7.58 10.36
CA VAL A 45 2.06 8.67 10.07
C VAL A 45 3.28 8.51 10.96
N LYS A 46 4.41 9.11 10.56
CA LYS A 46 5.59 9.15 11.43
C LYS A 46 5.29 9.99 12.68
N ASP A 47 5.83 9.55 13.82
CA ASP A 47 5.76 10.33 15.05
C ASP A 47 6.52 11.66 14.93
N LYS A 48 6.12 12.60 15.77
CA LYS A 48 6.73 13.93 15.83
C LYS A 48 7.99 13.87 16.70
N ASP A 49 9.15 13.97 16.08
CA ASP A 49 10.44 14.11 16.76
C ASP A 49 11.03 15.53 16.53
N PRO A 50 11.20 16.34 17.59
CA PRO A 50 11.78 17.68 17.49
C PRO A 50 13.17 17.72 16.84
N TYR A 51 13.97 16.66 16.96
CA TYR A 51 15.28 16.59 16.35
C TYR A 51 15.17 16.43 14.82
N ASP A 52 14.28 15.55 14.36
CA ASP A 52 14.01 15.35 12.93
C ASP A 52 13.35 16.59 12.31
N GLU A 53 12.47 17.28 13.04
CA GLU A 53 11.78 18.47 12.55
C GLU A 53 12.73 19.64 12.25
N LEU A 54 13.87 19.71 12.95
CA LEU A 54 14.88 20.74 12.69
C LEU A 54 15.49 20.61 11.27
N TRP A 55 15.60 19.37 10.78
CA TRP A 55 16.23 19.06 9.50
C TRP A 55 15.21 18.86 8.37
N HIS A 56 14.08 18.23 8.67
CA HIS A 56 13.07 17.85 7.67
C HIS A 56 11.84 18.76 7.64
N GLY A 57 11.77 19.73 8.55
CA GLY A 57 10.63 20.61 8.70
C GLY A 57 9.52 20.05 9.61
N PRO A 58 8.48 20.85 9.87
CA PRO A 58 7.41 20.47 10.78
C PRO A 58 6.61 19.28 10.24
N ARG A 59 6.25 18.36 11.14
CA ARG A 59 5.37 17.22 10.85
C ARG A 59 4.06 17.36 11.64
N THR A 60 2.99 16.83 11.07
CA THR A 60 1.67 16.81 11.71
C THR A 60 1.67 15.89 12.94
N GLY A 61 2.30 14.71 12.82
CA GLY A 61 2.32 13.71 13.88
C GLY A 61 0.94 13.05 14.11
N VAL A 62 0.95 11.94 14.86
CA VAL A 62 -0.21 11.04 14.97
C VAL A 62 -1.46 11.69 15.57
N GLN A 63 -1.31 12.51 16.61
CA GLN A 63 -2.48 13.09 17.30
C GLN A 63 -3.18 14.18 16.48
N GLN A 64 -2.41 14.98 15.74
CA GLN A 64 -2.99 16.04 14.92
C GLN A 64 -3.53 15.48 13.61
N SER A 65 -2.93 14.42 13.08
CA SER A 65 -3.36 13.81 11.81
C SER A 65 -4.79 13.27 11.91
N VAL A 66 -5.15 12.62 13.01
CA VAL A 66 -6.53 12.15 13.26
C VAL A 66 -7.54 13.30 13.21
N LYS A 67 -7.20 14.44 13.82
CA LYS A 67 -8.10 15.61 13.91
C LYS A 67 -8.25 16.33 12.58
N ILE A 68 -7.16 16.47 11.82
CA ILE A 68 -7.13 17.24 10.57
C ILE A 68 -7.73 16.42 9.43
N PHE A 69 -7.36 15.13 9.33
CA PHE A 69 -7.76 14.26 8.22
C PHE A 69 -9.03 13.46 8.51
N ALA A 70 -9.69 13.70 9.65
CA ALA A 70 -10.91 13.03 10.08
C ALA A 70 -10.84 11.49 10.02
N ALA A 71 -9.65 10.95 10.32
CA ALA A 71 -9.45 9.52 10.45
C ALA A 71 -10.12 9.00 11.74
N ASP A 72 -10.57 7.75 11.74
CA ASP A 72 -11.20 7.14 12.91
C ASP A 72 -10.14 6.76 13.96
N GLU A 73 -8.99 6.25 13.52
CA GLU A 73 -7.83 5.96 14.38
C GLU A 73 -6.51 6.40 13.72
N GLY A 74 -5.55 6.81 14.55
CA GLY A 74 -4.21 7.22 14.11
C GLY A 74 -3.13 6.49 14.88
N PHE A 75 -2.11 6.00 14.17
CA PHE A 75 -0.99 5.27 14.74
C PHE A 75 0.34 5.70 14.13
N SER A 76 1.43 5.34 14.81
CA SER A 76 2.78 5.46 14.27
C SER A 76 2.99 4.44 13.14
N ILE A 77 3.71 4.84 12.10
CA ILE A 77 4.04 3.97 10.95
C ILE A 77 4.79 2.70 11.38
N GLU A 78 5.52 2.74 12.49
CA GLU A 78 6.26 1.59 13.04
C GLU A 78 5.35 0.44 13.50
N VAL A 79 4.09 0.75 13.82
CA VAL A 79 3.11 -0.23 14.33
C VAL A 79 2.27 -0.81 13.18
N LEU A 80 2.47 -0.35 11.95
CA LEU A 80 1.68 -0.74 10.77
C LEU A 80 1.55 -2.26 10.64
N CYS A 81 2.66 -3.01 10.67
CA CYS A 81 2.64 -4.47 10.52
C CYS A 81 1.79 -5.15 11.60
N LYS A 82 1.87 -4.69 12.86
CA LYS A 82 1.13 -5.29 13.97
C LYS A 82 -0.38 -5.08 13.84
N ILE A 83 -0.80 -3.87 13.43
CA ILE A 83 -2.22 -3.57 13.21
C ILE A 83 -2.73 -4.30 11.97
N LEU A 84 -1.93 -4.37 10.92
CA LEU A 84 -2.26 -5.10 9.71
C LEU A 84 -2.50 -6.59 10.01
N ASP A 85 -1.64 -7.24 10.80
CA ASP A 85 -1.82 -8.63 11.23
C ASP A 85 -3.09 -8.84 12.07
N LEU A 86 -3.49 -7.83 12.86
CA LEU A 86 -4.73 -7.88 13.64
C LEU A 86 -5.95 -7.80 12.72
N VAL A 87 -5.96 -6.82 11.81
CA VAL A 87 -7.10 -6.55 10.90
C VAL A 87 -7.24 -7.66 9.85
N LEU A 88 -6.14 -8.25 9.40
CA LEU A 88 -6.16 -9.35 8.43
C LEU A 88 -6.84 -10.62 8.97
N LYS A 89 -6.81 -10.86 10.28
CA LYS A 89 -7.49 -12.03 10.88
C LYS A 89 -9.00 -11.98 10.71
N ASP A 90 -9.56 -10.77 10.70
CA ASP A 90 -11.01 -10.54 10.60
C ASP A 90 -11.46 -10.31 9.15
N ALA A 91 -10.53 -10.18 8.20
CA ALA A 91 -10.80 -9.77 6.82
C ALA A 91 -10.75 -10.95 5.83
N ASN A 92 -11.79 -11.07 5.00
CA ASN A 92 -11.84 -12.08 3.94
C ASN A 92 -11.12 -11.65 2.65
N HIS A 93 -11.03 -10.34 2.41
CA HIS A 93 -10.44 -9.78 1.20
C HIS A 93 -9.45 -8.68 1.57
N PHE A 94 -8.25 -8.75 0.99
CA PHE A 94 -7.20 -7.75 1.14
C PHE A 94 -6.91 -7.14 -0.23
N PHE A 95 -7.07 -5.82 -0.33
CA PHE A 95 -6.82 -5.06 -1.55
C PHE A 95 -5.56 -4.22 -1.35
N ALA A 96 -4.52 -4.53 -2.12
CA ALA A 96 -3.30 -3.75 -2.16
C ALA A 96 -2.75 -3.77 -3.58
N ASP A 97 -2.20 -2.63 -4.01
CA ASP A 97 -1.43 -2.55 -5.24
C ASP A 97 0.00 -3.01 -4.94
N VAL A 98 0.23 -4.33 -5.07
CA VAL A 98 1.55 -4.91 -4.85
C VAL A 98 2.34 -4.80 -6.15
N PRO A 99 3.50 -4.13 -6.17
CA PRO A 99 4.31 -4.06 -7.37
C PRO A 99 4.66 -5.47 -7.82
N SER A 100 4.50 -5.75 -9.12
CA SER A 100 4.60 -7.09 -9.71
C SER A 100 5.91 -7.83 -9.39
N GLN A 101 6.96 -7.10 -9.02
CA GLN A 101 8.28 -7.64 -8.68
C GLN A 101 8.28 -8.40 -7.35
N VAL A 102 7.38 -8.07 -6.43
CA VAL A 102 7.22 -8.77 -5.14
C VAL A 102 6.35 -10.03 -5.28
N ALA A 103 5.42 -10.04 -6.25
CA ALA A 103 4.53 -11.19 -6.49
C ALA A 103 5.27 -12.47 -6.92
N ASP A 104 6.45 -12.35 -7.51
CA ASP A 104 7.25 -13.47 -8.02
C ASP A 104 8.15 -14.14 -6.97
N SER A 105 8.22 -13.60 -5.75
CA SER A 105 9.16 -14.08 -4.72
C SER A 105 8.59 -15.22 -3.84
N GLY A 106 7.31 -15.54 -3.95
CA GLY A 106 6.61 -16.43 -2.99
C GLY A 106 5.66 -17.48 -3.59
N VAL A 107 5.55 -17.61 -4.91
CA VAL A 107 4.65 -18.60 -5.54
C VAL A 107 5.43 -19.45 -6.54
N SER A 108 5.56 -20.74 -6.24
CA SER A 108 5.95 -21.76 -7.22
C SER A 108 4.95 -21.72 -8.39
N LYS A 109 5.34 -21.09 -9.50
CA LYS A 109 4.62 -21.13 -10.76
C LYS A 109 4.69 -22.56 -11.30
N THR A 110 3.74 -23.43 -10.93
CA THR A 110 3.37 -24.53 -11.82
C THR A 110 2.76 -23.89 -13.05
N SER A 111 3.55 -23.78 -14.12
CA SER A 111 3.12 -23.25 -15.41
C SER A 111 1.77 -23.87 -15.82
N PRO A 112 0.70 -23.07 -16.01
CA PRO A 112 -0.40 -23.56 -16.81
C PRO A 112 0.12 -23.65 -18.24
N LYS A 113 -0.01 -24.82 -18.86
CA LYS A 113 0.32 -25.05 -20.27
C LYS A 113 -0.40 -23.98 -21.09
N GLY A 114 0.37 -23.00 -21.57
CA GLY A 114 -0.16 -21.86 -22.30
C GLY A 114 -0.82 -22.28 -23.60
N LEU A 115 -1.83 -21.53 -24.00
CA LEU A 115 -2.66 -21.67 -25.20
C LEU A 115 -1.85 -21.92 -26.51
N LEU A 116 -0.56 -21.62 -26.51
CA LEU A 116 0.37 -21.81 -27.63
C LEU A 116 0.57 -23.28 -28.01
N SER A 117 0.32 -24.25 -27.11
CA SER A 117 0.38 -25.67 -27.49
C SER A 117 -0.75 -26.10 -28.43
N PHE A 118 -1.86 -25.35 -28.49
CA PHE A 118 -3.01 -25.68 -29.34
C PHE A 118 -2.84 -25.20 -30.79
N LEU A 119 -1.98 -24.20 -31.03
CA LEU A 119 -1.75 -23.68 -32.39
C LEU A 119 -0.79 -24.55 -33.19
N ASN A 120 -0.08 -25.49 -32.55
CA ASN A 120 0.89 -26.36 -33.22
C ASN A 120 0.34 -27.76 -33.56
N LEU A 121 -0.98 -27.97 -33.44
CA LEU A 121 -1.63 -29.26 -33.69
C LEU A 121 -2.44 -29.33 -35.01
N GLU A 122 -2.48 -28.25 -35.81
CA GLU A 122 -3.25 -28.22 -37.07
C GLU A 122 -2.40 -28.38 -38.34
N GLN A 123 -1.16 -28.87 -38.25
CA GLN A 123 -0.32 -29.11 -39.44
C GLN A 123 0.09 -30.56 -39.69
N SER A 124 -0.53 -31.56 -39.04
CA SER A 124 -0.23 -32.98 -39.32
C SER A 124 -1.43 -33.81 -39.80
N SER A 125 -2.40 -33.20 -40.50
CA SER A 125 -3.46 -33.94 -41.20
C SER A 125 -3.69 -33.40 -42.61
N SER A 126 -2.71 -33.57 -43.48
CA SER A 126 -2.90 -33.62 -44.93
C SER A 126 -1.71 -34.33 -45.58
N THR A 127 -2.02 -35.16 -46.58
CA THR A 127 -1.17 -36.03 -47.42
C THR A 127 -0.57 -37.23 -46.70
N GLU A 128 -1.11 -38.44 -46.91
CA GLU A 128 -0.83 -39.35 -48.06
C GLU A 128 0.63 -39.78 -48.15
#